data_AF-A0A7U3YKQ2-F1
#
_entry.id   AF-A0A7U3YKQ2-F1
#
_cell.length_a   1.000
_cell.length_b   1.000
_cell.length_c   1.000
_cell.angle_alpha   90.00
_cell.angle_beta   90.00
_cell.angle_gamma   90.00
#
_symmetry.space_group_name_H-M   'P 1'
#
loop_
_entity.id
_entity.type
_entity.pdbx_description
1 polymer ?
#
loop_
_entity_poly.entity_id
_entity_poly.type
_entity_poly.pdbx_seq_one_letter_code
_entity_poly.pdbx_strand_id
1 'polypeptide(L)'
;MDKELLHILQHSLGVDQYGHGEQYRNHFATDPGGKDFAKCQQLAEIGLMKDLGTRKLWGDMHCFVVTPAGKEAVALHSPAPPKISKSKRRYQEYLECADCFESFRDFLRYDTDRRRGLCA
;
A
#
# COMPACT_ATOMS: atom_id res chain seq x y z
N MET A 1 -2.87 -16.99 3.79
CA MET A 1 -3.34 -16.61 2.44
C MET A 1 -2.21 -16.82 1.45
N ASP A 2 -2.55 -17.19 0.21
CA ASP A 2 -1.57 -17.26 -0.89
C ASP A 2 -0.96 -15.87 -1.17
N LYS A 3 0.32 -15.82 -1.55
CA LYS A 3 1.06 -14.56 -1.71
C LYS A 3 0.57 -13.76 -2.91
N GLU A 4 0.17 -14.41 -4.00
CA GLU A 4 -0.32 -13.73 -5.20
C GLU A 4 -1.72 -13.15 -4.96
N LEU A 5 -2.57 -13.89 -4.21
CA LEU A 5 -3.89 -13.37 -3.79
C LEU A 5 -3.77 -12.15 -2.88
N LEU A 6 -2.86 -12.19 -1.90
CA LEU A 6 -2.57 -11.04 -1.06
C LEU A 6 -2.04 -9.86 -1.88
N HIS A 7 -1.15 -10.13 -2.84
CA HIS A 7 -0.61 -9.10 -3.71
C HIS A 7 -1.69 -8.40 -4.53
N ILE A 8 -2.67 -9.15 -5.07
CA ILE A 8 -3.82 -8.56 -5.77
C ILE A 8 -4.61 -7.65 -4.83
N LEU A 9 -4.95 -8.11 -3.62
CA LEU A 9 -5.69 -7.28 -2.66
C LEU A 9 -4.91 -6.00 -2.28
N GLN A 10 -3.61 -6.11 -2.04
CA GLN A 10 -2.74 -4.97 -1.75
C GLN A 10 -2.74 -3.97 -2.93
N HIS A 11 -2.60 -4.48 -4.16
CA HIS A 11 -2.65 -3.68 -5.37
C HIS A 11 -3.99 -2.97 -5.55
N SER A 12 -5.11 -3.70 -5.37
CA SER A 12 -6.47 -3.16 -5.48
C SER A 12 -6.75 -2.05 -4.46
N LEU A 13 -6.18 -2.15 -3.25
CA LEU A 13 -6.31 -1.15 -2.20
C LEU A 13 -5.31 0.01 -2.33
N GLY A 14 -4.28 -0.14 -3.15
CA GLY A 14 -3.24 0.88 -3.31
C GLY A 14 -2.30 0.98 -2.11
N VAL A 15 -2.10 -0.14 -1.42
CA VAL A 15 -1.16 -0.23 -0.30
C VAL A 15 0.15 -0.88 -0.73
N ASP A 16 1.20 -0.65 0.05
CA ASP A 16 2.49 -1.32 -0.10
C ASP A 16 2.41 -2.81 0.31
N GLN A 17 3.53 -3.51 0.14
CA GLN A 17 3.66 -4.93 0.51
C GLN A 17 3.46 -5.23 2.01
N TYR A 18 3.45 -4.20 2.86
CA TYR A 18 3.20 -4.27 4.30
C TYR A 18 1.78 -3.85 4.67
N GLY A 19 0.94 -3.51 3.67
CA GLY A 19 -0.43 -3.07 3.89
C GLY A 19 -0.58 -1.59 4.27
N HIS A 20 0.47 -0.77 4.11
CA HIS A 20 0.40 0.66 4.40
C HIS A 20 0.03 1.48 3.17
N GLY A 21 -0.74 2.54 3.38
CA GLY A 21 -1.13 3.50 2.35
C GLY A 21 -2.54 3.99 2.57
N GLU A 22 -2.92 5.04 1.83
CA GLU A 22 -4.30 5.51 1.80
C GLU A 22 -5.15 4.62 0.90
N GLN A 23 -6.10 3.89 1.49
CA GLN A 23 -7.00 2.99 0.77
C GLN A 23 -8.15 3.73 0.07
N TYR A 24 -7.83 4.75 -0.72
CA TYR A 24 -8.82 5.55 -1.45
C TYR A 24 -9.41 4.80 -2.67
N ARG A 25 -8.77 3.71 -3.09
CA ARG A 25 -9.23 2.79 -4.14
C ARG A 25 -9.51 1.39 -3.58
N ASN A 26 -10.30 0.62 -4.30
CA ASN A 26 -10.69 -0.75 -3.89
C ASN A 26 -11.13 -1.64 -5.06
N HIS A 27 -10.72 -1.36 -6.29
CA HIS A 27 -11.17 -2.12 -7.47
C HIS A 27 -10.00 -2.67 -8.29
N PHE A 28 -10.24 -3.77 -8.97
CA PHE A 28 -9.31 -4.42 -9.91
C PHE A 28 -10.07 -4.76 -11.19
N ALA A 29 -9.61 -4.25 -12.32
CA ALA A 29 -10.22 -4.53 -13.62
C ALA A 29 -9.37 -5.54 -14.38
N THR A 30 -9.98 -6.63 -14.85
CA THR A 30 -9.31 -7.67 -15.62
C THR A 30 -10.31 -8.46 -16.46
N ASP A 31 -9.87 -9.05 -17.56
CA ASP A 31 -10.68 -9.88 -18.47
C ASP A 31 -10.34 -11.37 -18.30
N PRO A 32 -11.19 -12.30 -18.78
CA PRO A 32 -10.93 -13.74 -18.71
C PRO A 32 -9.62 -14.22 -19.36
N GLY A 33 -9.04 -13.45 -20.29
CA GLY A 33 -7.73 -13.73 -20.88
C GLY A 33 -6.56 -13.17 -20.06
N GLY A 34 -6.83 -12.40 -19.02
CA GLY A 34 -5.86 -11.79 -18.13
C GLY A 34 -5.24 -12.79 -17.15
N LYS A 35 -3.97 -12.56 -16.79
CA LYS A 35 -3.20 -13.43 -15.89
C LYS A 35 -3.75 -13.51 -14.46
N ASP A 36 -4.46 -12.47 -14.03
CA ASP A 36 -4.96 -12.31 -12.66
C ASP A 36 -6.45 -12.62 -12.51
N PHE A 37 -7.15 -12.93 -13.62
CA PHE A 37 -8.60 -13.16 -13.59
C PHE A 37 -8.99 -14.35 -12.72
N ALA A 38 -8.31 -15.49 -12.88
CA ALA A 38 -8.57 -16.69 -12.08
C ALA A 38 -8.37 -16.43 -10.57
N LYS A 39 -7.38 -15.62 -10.21
CA LYS A 39 -7.10 -15.22 -8.83
C LYS A 39 -8.15 -14.25 -8.29
N CYS A 40 -8.62 -13.32 -9.11
CA CYS A 40 -9.72 -12.43 -8.75
C CYS A 40 -11.04 -13.20 -8.54
N GLN A 41 -11.31 -14.20 -9.38
CA GLN A 41 -12.44 -15.11 -9.19
C GLN A 41 -12.30 -15.92 -7.90
N GLN A 42 -11.11 -16.46 -7.61
CA GLN A 42 -10.85 -17.16 -6.36
C GLN A 42 -11.09 -16.26 -5.14
N LEU A 43 -10.59 -15.02 -5.17
CA LEU A 43 -10.84 -14.01 -4.14
C LEU A 43 -12.34 -13.67 -3.98
N ALA A 44 -13.09 -13.68 -5.08
CA ALA A 44 -14.53 -13.47 -5.06
C ALA A 44 -15.28 -14.68 -4.46
N GLU A 45 -14.86 -15.90 -4.79
CA GLU A 45 -15.43 -17.14 -4.26
C GLU A 45 -15.26 -17.24 -2.73
N ILE A 46 -14.11 -16.81 -2.20
CA ILE A 46 -13.84 -16.77 -0.75
C ILE A 46 -14.35 -15.49 -0.07
N GLY A 47 -15.07 -14.62 -0.78
CA GLY A 47 -15.73 -13.43 -0.22
C GLY A 47 -14.83 -12.23 0.10
N LEU A 48 -13.56 -12.25 -0.33
CA LEU A 48 -12.62 -11.13 -0.15
C LEU A 48 -12.75 -10.06 -1.24
N MET A 49 -13.31 -10.43 -2.39
CA MET A 49 -13.72 -9.52 -3.45
C MET A 49 -15.17 -9.78 -3.87
N LYS A 50 -15.73 -8.86 -4.65
CA LYS A 50 -17.02 -9.00 -5.32
C LYS A 50 -16.84 -8.74 -6.80
N ASP A 51 -17.16 -9.72 -7.64
CA ASP A 51 -17.23 -9.53 -9.09
C ASP A 51 -18.48 -8.70 -9.44
N LEU A 52 -18.28 -7.57 -10.11
CA LEU A 52 -19.35 -6.70 -10.60
C LEU A 52 -19.72 -6.98 -12.06
N GLY A 53 -19.12 -8.01 -12.67
CA GLY A 53 -19.27 -8.37 -14.06
C GLY A 53 -18.51 -7.43 -15.00
N THR A 54 -18.68 -7.67 -16.30
CA THR A 54 -18.15 -6.80 -17.34
C THR A 54 -18.82 -5.43 -17.28
N ARG A 55 -18.04 -4.35 -17.37
CA ARG A 55 -18.62 -3.03 -17.61
C ARG A 55 -17.87 -2.23 -18.65
N LYS A 56 -18.66 -1.50 -19.44
CA LYS A 56 -18.20 -0.60 -20.49
C LYS A 56 -17.22 0.47 -19.98
N LEU A 57 -17.39 0.94 -18.74
CA LEU A 57 -16.49 1.91 -18.11
C LEU A 57 -15.04 1.40 -18.02
N TRP A 58 -14.85 0.08 -17.94
CA TRP A 58 -13.55 -0.57 -17.84
C TRP A 58 -13.22 -1.34 -19.13
N GLY A 59 -13.67 -0.87 -20.29
CA GLY A 59 -13.36 -1.50 -21.58
C GLY A 59 -13.92 -2.92 -21.70
N ASP A 60 -15.11 -3.14 -21.16
CA ASP A 60 -15.80 -4.44 -21.13
C ASP A 60 -15.07 -5.52 -20.31
N MET A 61 -14.10 -5.13 -19.49
CA MET A 61 -13.45 -6.01 -18.50
C MET A 61 -14.32 -6.22 -17.27
N HIS A 62 -14.11 -7.34 -16.56
CA HIS A 62 -14.68 -7.55 -15.24
C HIS A 62 -14.06 -6.61 -14.23
N CYS A 63 -14.87 -6.13 -13.29
CA CYS A 63 -14.41 -5.29 -12.20
C CYS A 63 -14.68 -5.97 -10.87
N PHE A 64 -13.61 -6.27 -10.16
CA PHE A 64 -13.65 -6.88 -8.84
C PHE A 64 -13.44 -5.81 -7.79
N VAL A 65 -14.32 -5.74 -6.79
CA VAL A 65 -14.23 -4.76 -5.71
C VAL A 65 -13.90 -5.46 -4.40
N VAL A 66 -12.87 -4.98 -3.70
CA VAL A 66 -12.44 -5.51 -2.41
C VAL A 66 -13.52 -5.26 -1.35
N THR A 67 -13.91 -6.32 -0.64
CA THR A 67 -14.90 -6.27 0.44
C THR A 67 -14.26 -5.78 1.74
N PRO A 68 -15.06 -5.42 2.78
CA PRO A 68 -14.50 -5.17 4.11
C PRO A 68 -13.65 -6.34 4.64
N ALA A 69 -14.11 -7.58 4.43
CA ALA A 69 -13.34 -8.78 4.78
C ALA A 69 -12.00 -8.87 4.01
N GLY A 70 -11.97 -8.45 2.75
CA GLY A 70 -10.73 -8.33 1.98
C GLY A 70 -9.74 -7.32 2.58
N LYS A 71 -10.22 -6.19 3.09
CA LYS A 71 -9.37 -5.21 3.80
C LYS A 71 -8.80 -5.79 5.10
N GLU A 72 -9.63 -6.48 5.87
CA GLU A 72 -9.19 -7.18 7.08
C GLU A 72 -8.17 -8.27 6.76
N ALA A 73 -8.36 -9.03 5.67
CA ALA A 73 -7.42 -10.03 5.22
C ALA A 73 -6.04 -9.44 4.86
N VAL A 74 -6.01 -8.24 4.26
CA VAL A 74 -4.75 -7.51 4.00
C VAL A 74 -4.09 -7.10 5.32
N ALA A 75 -4.84 -6.56 6.28
CA ALA A 75 -4.28 -6.20 7.59
C ALA A 75 -3.76 -7.41 8.37
N LEU A 76 -4.44 -8.57 8.27
CA LEU A 76 -4.06 -9.79 8.98
C LEU A 76 -2.86 -10.51 8.34
N HIS A 77 -2.76 -10.50 7.02
CA HIS A 77 -1.77 -11.31 6.29
C HIS A 77 -0.58 -10.51 5.74
N SER A 78 -0.63 -9.18 5.73
CA SER A 78 0.53 -8.38 5.34
C SER A 78 1.65 -8.55 6.37
N PRO A 79 2.90 -8.79 5.92
CA PRO A 79 4.03 -8.86 6.82
C PRO A 79 4.24 -7.52 7.54
N ALA A 80 4.76 -7.58 8.76
CA ALA A 80 5.20 -6.38 9.45
C ALA A 80 6.35 -5.72 8.67
N PRO A 81 6.39 -4.38 8.58
CA PRO A 81 7.51 -3.67 7.98
C PRO A 81 8.82 -3.99 8.72
N PRO A 82 9.96 -4.04 8.02
CA PRO A 82 11.26 -4.22 8.66
C PRO A 82 11.52 -3.06 9.61
N LYS A 83 11.92 -3.37 10.85
CA LYS A 83 12.33 -2.35 11.83
C LYS A 83 13.58 -1.64 11.32
N ILE A 84 13.44 -0.36 11.00
CA ILE A 84 14.59 0.51 10.70
C ILE A 84 15.14 1.13 11.98
N SER A 85 16.45 1.29 12.05
CA SER A 85 17.10 1.94 13.19
C SER A 85 16.71 3.43 13.25
N LYS A 86 16.76 4.02 14.45
CA LYS A 86 16.53 5.46 14.64
C LYS A 86 17.44 6.31 13.74
N SER A 87 18.68 5.86 13.50
CA SER A 87 19.62 6.57 12.63
C SER A 87 19.22 6.49 11.16
N LYS A 88 18.78 5.32 10.69
CA LYS A 88 18.34 5.13 9.30
C LYS A 88 17.09 5.94 9.00
N ARG A 89 16.14 5.99 9.95
CA ARG A 89 14.93 6.83 9.83
C ARG A 89 15.28 8.31 9.72
N ARG A 90 16.13 8.84 10.60
CA ARG A 90 16.60 10.25 10.51
C ARG A 90 17.31 10.57 9.20
N TYR A 91 18.08 9.62 8.67
CA TYR A 91 18.72 9.81 7.38
C TYR A 91 17.72 9.83 6.22
N GLN A 92 16.66 9.00 6.26
CA GLN A 92 15.57 9.08 5.28
C GLN A 92 14.81 10.41 5.37
N GLU A 93 14.46 10.86 6.58
CA GLU A 93 13.85 12.17 6.81
C GLU A 93 14.71 13.30 6.22
N TYR A 94 16.04 13.22 6.38
CA TYR A 94 16.97 14.16 5.74
C TYR A 94 16.91 14.11 4.21
N LEU A 95 16.88 12.91 3.61
CA LEU A 95 16.83 12.77 2.15
C LEU A 95 15.56 13.37 1.53
N GLU A 96 14.45 13.38 2.24
CA GLU A 96 13.19 14.01 1.80
C GLU A 96 13.27 15.54 1.73
N CYS A 97 14.15 16.16 2.51
CA CYS A 97 14.31 17.61 2.60
C CYS A 97 15.77 18.05 2.41
N ALA A 98 16.58 17.26 1.70
CA ALA A 98 18.03 17.48 1.61
C ALA A 98 18.36 18.86 1.03
N ASP A 99 17.55 19.35 0.10
CA ASP A 99 17.71 20.66 -0.53
C ASP A 99 17.51 21.84 0.44
N CYS A 100 16.94 21.60 1.62
CA CYS A 100 16.74 22.62 2.67
C CYS A 100 17.94 22.74 3.62
N PHE A 101 18.97 21.89 3.49
CA PHE A 101 20.11 21.85 4.42
C PHE A 101 21.43 21.72 3.67
N GLU A 102 22.47 22.42 4.14
CA GLU A 102 23.80 22.31 3.56
C GLU A 102 24.44 20.93 3.77
N SER A 103 24.05 20.23 4.85
CA SER A 103 24.54 18.89 5.14
C SER A 103 23.62 18.10 6.09
N PHE A 104 23.82 16.78 6.16
CA PHE A 104 23.16 15.93 7.16
C PHE A 104 23.46 16.38 8.60
N ARG A 105 24.62 16.99 8.86
CA ARG A 105 24.97 17.53 10.18
C ARG A 105 24.07 18.71 10.54
N ASP A 106 23.79 19.60 9.59
CA ASP A 106 22.92 20.76 9.81
C ASP A 106 21.47 20.32 10.05
N PHE A 107 21.00 19.33 9.30
CA PHE A 107 19.71 18.68 9.56
C PHE A 107 19.64 18.09 10.97
N LEU A 108 20.68 17.37 11.43
CA LEU A 108 20.68 16.78 12.77
C LEU A 108 20.64 17.83 13.89
N ARG A 109 21.28 18.99 13.70
CA ARG A 109 21.19 20.12 14.64
C ARG A 109 19.76 20.63 14.71
N TYR A 110 19.17 20.95 13.55
CA TYR A 110 17.77 21.37 13.45
C TYR A 110 16.80 20.37 14.08
N ASP A 111 16.89 19.07 13.74
CA ASP A 111 16.01 18.03 14.27
C ASP A 111 16.17 17.85 15.80
N THR A 112 17.37 18.06 16.33
CA THR A 112 17.63 18.04 17.78
C THR A 112 16.98 19.23 18.47
N ASP A 113 17.15 20.44 17.92
CA ASP A 113 16.58 21.66 18.47
C ASP A 113 15.05 21.67 18.39
N ARG A 114 14.49 21.21 17.26
CA ARG A 114 13.05 20.99 17.07
C ARG A 114 12.47 20.03 18.11
N ARG A 115 13.11 18.88 18.36
CA ARG A 115 12.65 17.92 19.38
C ARG A 115 12.78 18.43 20.81
N ARG A 116 13.66 19.40 21.06
CA ARG A 116 13.81 20.09 22.34
C ARG A 116 12.86 21.28 22.50
N GLY A 117 12.07 21.61 21.48
CA GLY A 117 11.17 22.77 21.50
C GLY A 117 11.90 24.11 21.38
N LEU A 118 13.12 24.11 20.83
CA LEU A 118 13.97 25.30 20.69
C LEU A 118 13.84 25.97 19.31
N CYS A 119 13.11 25.36 18.39
CA CYS A 119 12.75 25.96 17.09
C CYS A 119 11.29 26.41 17.15
N ALA A 120 11.05 27.69 16.82
CA ALA A 120 9.72 28.30 16.64
C ALA A 120 9.23 28.11 15.21
#